data_AF-A0A9W6X0Z3-F1
#
_entry.id   AF-A0A9W6X0Z3-F1
#
_cell.length_a   1.000
_cell.length_b   1.000
_cell.length_c   1.000
_cell.angle_alpha   90.00
_cell.angle_beta   90.00
_cell.angle_gamma   90.00
#
_symmetry.space_group_name_H-M   'P 1'
#
loop_
_entity.id
_entity.type
_entity.pdbx_description
1 polymer ?
#
loop_
_entity_poly.entity_id
_entity_poly.type
_entity_poly.pdbx_seq_one_letter_code
_entity_poly.pdbx_strand_id
1 'polypeptide(L)'
;MPPFQQRPRRPDTLPLFRGPATRRIADPHDFMDKFEATCMANCVPFEFWASLLVDSVRVQEMRFVRSIAQHGQPWTELRMLFLEHYYSPPIESARMTELMSCTRRHDESVHDFGDRFVNLKEKCHLNASDEGYKQRFTLKLTFPSAPGHQRVSRTLARWSTSSVISLATTLITAPVNLAEIDEGHAGFDEDDFSALMNEPLVNDATSDASVRMVQDSQTSTTAPVPPIEVPVVGAGRHLLRR
;
A
#
# COMPACT_ATOMS: atom_id res chain seq x y z
N MET A 1 -12.92 33.57 -40.88
CA MET A 1 -11.70 33.09 -40.22
C MET A 1 -12.03 31.76 -39.55
N PRO A 2 -11.28 30.68 -39.81
CA PRO A 2 -11.47 29.46 -39.03
C PRO A 2 -11.09 29.77 -37.57
N PRO A 3 -11.83 29.25 -36.59
CA PRO A 3 -11.46 29.39 -35.19
C PRO A 3 -10.05 28.83 -35.03
N PHE A 4 -9.14 29.64 -34.46
CA PHE A 4 -7.80 29.17 -34.13
C PHE A 4 -7.94 27.93 -33.25
N GLN A 5 -7.58 26.77 -33.80
CA GLN A 5 -7.44 25.54 -33.03
C GLN A 5 -6.32 25.79 -32.04
N GLN A 6 -6.68 26.24 -30.84
CA GLN A 6 -5.74 26.34 -29.74
C GLN A 6 -5.27 24.91 -29.48
N ARG A 7 -3.96 24.66 -29.68
CA ARG A 7 -3.37 23.40 -29.26
C ARG A 7 -3.72 23.21 -27.78
N PRO A 8 -4.19 22.02 -27.38
CA PRO A 8 -4.45 21.73 -25.97
C PRO A 8 -3.22 22.13 -25.16
N ARG A 9 -3.42 23.03 -24.18
CA ARG A 9 -2.32 23.41 -23.29
C ARG A 9 -1.98 22.21 -22.43
N ARG A 10 -0.74 21.75 -22.52
CA ARG A 10 -0.20 20.76 -21.60
C ARG A 10 -0.23 21.33 -20.18
N PRO A 11 -0.76 20.61 -19.18
CA PRO A 11 -0.69 21.06 -17.79
C PRO A 11 0.76 21.31 -17.37
N ASP A 12 1.02 22.43 -16.68
CA ASP A 12 2.37 22.81 -16.24
C ASP A 12 2.97 21.79 -15.25
N THR A 13 2.10 21.15 -14.46
CA THR A 13 2.49 20.16 -13.45
C THR A 13 1.61 18.92 -13.55
N LEU A 14 2.12 17.87 -14.18
CA LEU A 14 1.51 16.54 -14.13
C LEU A 14 1.98 15.78 -12.88
N PRO A 15 1.12 14.99 -12.23
CA PRO A 15 1.55 14.08 -11.19
C PRO A 15 2.51 13.05 -11.77
N LEU A 16 3.52 12.65 -10.99
CA LEU A 16 4.51 11.66 -11.41
C LEU A 16 4.32 10.35 -10.66
N PHE A 17 4.02 9.28 -11.39
CA PHE A 17 3.95 7.94 -10.82
C PHE A 17 5.35 7.46 -10.46
N ARG A 18 5.54 7.07 -9.19
CA ARG A 18 6.82 6.55 -8.67
C ARG A 18 8.04 7.47 -8.85
N GLY A 19 7.85 8.79 -8.97
CA GLY A 19 8.90 9.81 -9.13
C GLY A 19 9.85 9.98 -7.92
N PRO A 20 10.77 10.97 -7.96
CA PRO A 20 11.69 11.26 -6.85
C PRO A 20 10.95 11.56 -5.54
N ALA A 21 11.61 11.27 -4.40
CA ALA A 21 11.01 11.06 -3.08
C ALA A 21 10.07 12.19 -2.58
N THR A 22 10.27 13.43 -2.99
CA THR A 22 9.55 14.59 -2.42
C THR A 22 8.12 14.76 -2.92
N ARG A 23 7.70 14.08 -4.00
CA ARG A 23 6.33 14.17 -4.59
C ARG A 23 5.81 12.85 -5.14
N ARG A 24 6.24 11.73 -4.57
CA ARG A 24 5.94 10.40 -5.11
C ARG A 24 4.54 9.97 -4.71
N ILE A 25 3.67 9.72 -5.70
CA ILE A 25 2.49 8.90 -5.49
C ILE A 25 2.90 7.45 -5.79
N ALA A 26 2.87 6.61 -4.76
CA ALA A 26 3.28 5.22 -4.84
C ALA A 26 2.12 4.29 -5.20
N ASP A 27 0.93 4.64 -4.71
CA ASP A 27 -0.30 3.89 -4.96
C ASP A 27 -0.84 4.15 -6.37
N PRO A 28 -1.11 3.11 -7.17
CA PRO A 28 -1.66 3.24 -8.52
C PRO A 28 -3.03 3.95 -8.58
N HIS A 29 -3.94 3.69 -7.63
CA HIS A 29 -5.26 4.32 -7.62
C HIS A 29 -5.17 5.82 -7.34
N ASP A 30 -4.48 6.19 -6.27
CA ASP A 30 -4.26 7.59 -5.91
C ASP A 30 -3.60 8.37 -7.06
N PHE A 31 -2.69 7.73 -7.78
CA PHE A 31 -2.03 8.34 -8.92
C PHE A 31 -3.01 8.59 -10.07
N MET A 32 -3.80 7.58 -10.44
CA MET A 32 -4.76 7.71 -11.53
C MET A 32 -5.81 8.77 -11.21
N ASP A 33 -6.33 8.81 -9.99
CA ASP A 33 -7.32 9.80 -9.57
C ASP A 33 -6.78 11.23 -9.64
N LYS A 34 -5.54 11.45 -9.16
CA LYS A 34 -4.87 12.76 -9.25
C LYS A 34 -4.54 13.14 -10.69
N PHE A 35 -4.14 12.18 -11.52
CA PHE A 35 -3.84 12.40 -12.93
C PHE A 35 -5.09 12.87 -13.69
N GLU A 36 -6.21 12.18 -13.50
CA GLU A 36 -7.50 12.52 -14.11
C GLU A 36 -8.00 13.88 -13.62
N ALA A 37 -7.95 14.13 -12.30
CA ALA A 37 -8.30 15.41 -11.74
C ALA A 37 -7.48 16.55 -12.35
N THR A 38 -6.18 16.33 -12.56
CA THR A 38 -5.29 17.32 -13.20
C THR A 38 -5.67 17.55 -14.66
N CYS A 39 -5.95 16.49 -15.42
CA CYS A 39 -6.36 16.63 -16.83
C CYS A 39 -7.70 17.33 -16.98
N MET A 40 -8.68 16.99 -16.13
CA MET A 40 -10.00 17.63 -16.09
C MET A 40 -9.90 19.11 -15.72
N ALA A 41 -9.12 19.46 -14.68
CA ALA A 41 -8.94 20.84 -14.24
C ALA A 41 -8.31 21.74 -15.32
N ASN A 42 -7.53 21.16 -16.22
CA ASN A 42 -6.90 21.86 -17.34
C ASN A 42 -7.67 21.71 -18.67
N CYS A 43 -8.89 21.15 -18.61
CA CYS A 43 -9.75 20.91 -19.78
C CYS A 43 -9.03 20.15 -20.92
N VAL A 44 -8.17 19.20 -20.58
CA VAL A 44 -7.45 18.38 -21.56
C VAL A 44 -8.45 17.43 -22.23
N PRO A 45 -8.54 17.38 -23.57
CA PRO A 45 -9.39 16.41 -24.26
C PRO A 45 -8.92 14.97 -24.05
N PHE A 46 -9.86 14.03 -23.92
CA PHE A 46 -9.59 12.63 -23.56
C PHE A 46 -8.61 11.93 -24.50
N GLU A 47 -8.62 12.28 -25.79
CA GLU A 47 -7.71 11.72 -26.79
C GLU A 47 -6.22 11.99 -26.50
N PHE A 48 -5.90 12.98 -25.66
CA PHE A 48 -4.53 13.30 -25.26
C PHE A 48 -4.09 12.64 -23.94
N TRP A 49 -5.02 12.10 -23.16
CA TRP A 49 -4.72 11.60 -21.81
C TRP A 49 -3.74 10.43 -21.83
N ALA A 50 -3.86 9.52 -22.80
CA ALA A 50 -2.94 8.41 -22.98
C ALA A 50 -1.49 8.88 -23.21
N SER A 51 -1.29 9.92 -24.04
CA SER A 51 0.04 10.50 -24.28
C SER A 51 0.59 11.19 -23.03
N LEU A 52 -0.26 11.90 -22.28
CA LEU A 52 0.16 12.55 -21.04
C LEU A 52 0.49 11.54 -19.94
N LEU A 53 -0.19 10.39 -19.92
CA LEU A 53 0.10 9.31 -18.98
C LEU A 53 1.49 8.73 -19.21
N VAL A 54 1.88 8.52 -20.48
CA VAL A 54 3.26 8.08 -20.84
C VAL A 54 4.31 9.05 -20.30
N ASP A 55 4.03 10.35 -20.33
CA ASP A 55 4.91 11.39 -19.80
C ASP A 55 4.88 11.51 -18.26
N SER A 56 3.84 10.96 -17.63
CA SER A 56 3.60 11.01 -16.18
C SER A 56 4.18 9.81 -15.44
N VAL A 57 4.82 8.87 -16.15
CA VAL A 57 5.46 7.70 -15.57
C VAL A 57 6.97 7.72 -15.76
N ARG A 58 7.70 6.95 -14.96
CA ARG A 58 9.16 6.80 -15.14
C ARG A 58 9.49 6.02 -16.42
N VAL A 59 10.73 6.18 -16.86
CA VAL A 59 11.32 5.44 -17.99
C VAL A 59 11.12 3.92 -17.87
N GLN A 60 11.21 3.35 -16.67
CA GLN A 60 11.00 1.91 -16.44
C GLN A 60 9.58 1.45 -16.79
N GLU A 61 8.58 2.26 -16.44
CA GLU A 61 7.16 1.93 -16.63
C GLU A 61 6.66 2.36 -18.02
N MET A 62 7.36 3.29 -18.67
CA MET A 62 7.00 3.87 -19.96
C MET A 62 6.79 2.81 -21.05
N ARG A 63 7.58 1.73 -21.05
CA ARG A 63 7.44 0.63 -22.01
C ARG A 63 6.09 -0.08 -21.84
N PHE A 64 5.69 -0.34 -20.60
CA PHE A 64 4.40 -0.95 -20.29
C PHE A 64 3.25 0.01 -20.67
N VAL A 65 3.31 1.26 -20.23
CA VAL A 65 2.24 2.24 -20.53
C VAL A 65 2.05 2.44 -22.03
N ARG A 66 3.14 2.54 -22.81
CA ARG A 66 3.05 2.62 -24.28
C ARG A 66 2.43 1.38 -24.92
N SER A 67 2.57 0.21 -24.31
CA SER A 67 2.01 -1.04 -24.84
C SER A 67 0.48 -1.11 -24.68
N ILE A 68 -0.06 -0.49 -23.63
CA ILE A 68 -1.51 -0.40 -23.36
C ILE A 68 -2.14 0.90 -23.90
N ALA A 69 -1.35 1.91 -24.23
CA ALA A 69 -1.80 3.20 -24.75
C ALA A 69 -1.92 3.18 -26.29
N GLN A 70 -2.73 2.27 -26.82
CA GLN A 70 -2.92 2.16 -28.27
C GLN A 70 -3.79 3.31 -28.81
N HIS A 71 -3.60 3.65 -30.09
CA HIS A 71 -4.37 4.72 -30.72
C HIS A 71 -5.86 4.36 -30.76
N GLY A 72 -6.72 5.26 -30.25
CA GLY A 72 -8.17 5.04 -30.18
C GLY A 72 -8.64 4.20 -29.00
N GLN A 73 -7.74 3.79 -28.10
CA GLN A 73 -8.13 3.01 -26.92
C GLN A 73 -8.95 3.88 -25.94
N PRO A 74 -10.15 3.42 -25.51
CA PRO A 74 -10.95 4.14 -24.54
C PRO A 74 -10.19 4.36 -23.23
N TRP A 75 -10.27 5.57 -22.67
CA TRP A 75 -9.58 5.91 -21.43
C TRP A 75 -9.91 4.94 -20.27
N THR A 76 -11.19 4.56 -20.15
CA THR A 76 -11.67 3.62 -19.12
C THR A 76 -10.95 2.27 -19.19
N GLU A 77 -10.69 1.76 -20.39
CA GLU A 77 -10.00 0.50 -20.61
C GLU A 77 -8.52 0.63 -20.29
N LEU A 78 -7.88 1.73 -20.72
CA LEU A 78 -6.49 2.02 -20.38
C LEU A 78 -6.30 2.11 -18.86
N ARG A 79 -7.19 2.83 -18.16
CA ARG A 79 -7.17 2.93 -16.69
C ARG A 79 -7.26 1.55 -16.04
N MET A 80 -8.17 0.70 -16.52
CA MET A 80 -8.32 -0.67 -16.01
C MET A 80 -7.05 -1.49 -16.20
N LEU A 81 -6.49 -1.50 -17.41
CA LEU A 81 -5.24 -2.24 -17.71
C LEU A 81 -4.05 -1.73 -16.90
N PHE A 82 -3.96 -0.42 -16.68
CA PHE A 82 -2.94 0.17 -15.83
C PHE A 82 -3.04 -0.37 -14.40
N LEU A 83 -4.23 -0.32 -13.81
CA LEU A 83 -4.46 -0.79 -12.44
C LEU A 83 -4.26 -2.30 -12.33
N GLU A 84 -4.84 -3.09 -13.24
CA GLU A 84 -4.70 -4.54 -13.30
C GLU A 84 -3.25 -4.97 -13.33
N HIS A 85 -2.41 -4.29 -14.12
CA HIS A 85 -0.97 -4.58 -14.14
C HIS A 85 -0.36 -4.45 -12.75
N TYR A 86 -0.57 -3.33 -12.05
CA TYR A 86 0.06 -3.08 -10.75
C TYR A 86 -0.52 -3.87 -9.59
N TYR A 87 -1.73 -4.40 -9.72
CA TYR A 87 -2.36 -5.34 -8.78
C TYR A 87 -2.30 -6.79 -9.28
N SER A 88 -1.54 -7.06 -10.34
CA SER A 88 -1.42 -8.42 -10.85
C SER A 88 -0.69 -9.32 -9.83
N PRO A 89 -1.14 -10.57 -9.64
CA PRO A 89 -0.51 -11.50 -8.68
C PRO A 89 1.01 -11.66 -8.84
N PRO A 90 1.60 -11.64 -10.06
CA PRO A 90 3.04 -11.69 -10.22
C PRO A 90 3.75 -10.47 -9.63
N ILE A 91 3.19 -9.27 -9.77
CA ILE A 91 3.78 -8.05 -9.22
C ILE A 91 3.64 -8.04 -7.70
N GLU A 92 2.49 -8.44 -7.17
CA GLU A 92 2.30 -8.59 -5.73
C GLU A 92 3.26 -9.61 -5.12
N SER A 93 3.40 -10.77 -5.77
CA SER A 93 4.36 -11.82 -5.37
C SER A 93 5.81 -11.33 -5.41
N ALA A 94 6.19 -10.55 -6.43
CA ALA A 94 7.52 -9.94 -6.51
C ALA A 94 7.77 -8.95 -5.37
N ARG A 95 6.79 -8.09 -5.04
CA ARG A 95 6.88 -7.16 -3.90
C ARG A 95 6.97 -7.89 -2.58
N MET A 96 6.17 -8.95 -2.41
CA MET A 96 6.22 -9.81 -1.23
C MET A 96 7.60 -10.46 -1.11
N THR A 97 8.14 -10.99 -2.19
CA THR A 97 9.48 -11.57 -2.22
C THR A 97 10.57 -10.54 -1.89
N GLU A 98 10.45 -9.31 -2.39
CA GLU A 98 11.34 -8.19 -2.04
C GLU A 98 11.27 -7.86 -0.54
N LEU A 99 10.06 -7.77 0.03
CA LEU A 99 9.88 -7.56 1.46
C LEU A 99 10.46 -8.72 2.30
N MET A 100 10.24 -9.95 1.85
CA MET A 100 10.73 -11.17 2.48
C MET A 100 12.24 -11.34 2.37
N SER A 101 12.88 -10.77 1.36
CA SER A 101 14.34 -10.76 1.20
C SER A 101 15.01 -9.48 1.71
N CYS A 102 14.24 -8.44 2.06
CA CYS A 102 14.77 -7.17 2.54
C CYS A 102 15.59 -7.36 3.82
N THR A 103 16.91 -7.26 3.75
CA THR A 103 17.83 -7.27 4.89
C THR A 103 18.53 -5.92 5.03
N ARG A 104 19.01 -5.64 6.24
CA ARG A 104 19.81 -4.45 6.51
C ARG A 104 21.19 -4.57 5.85
N ARG A 105 21.65 -3.52 5.17
CA ARG A 105 22.99 -3.49 4.56
C ARG A 105 24.05 -3.20 5.62
N HIS A 106 25.31 -3.55 5.32
CA HIS A 106 26.42 -3.38 6.26
C HIS A 106 26.67 -1.90 6.63
N ASP A 107 26.51 -1.01 5.67
CA ASP A 107 26.71 0.44 5.75
C ASP A 107 25.42 1.22 6.06
N GLU A 108 24.28 0.53 6.17
CA GLU A 108 22.96 1.14 6.37
C GLU A 108 22.67 1.30 7.87
N SER A 109 22.20 2.50 8.23
CA SER A 109 21.73 2.79 9.58
C SER A 109 20.45 2.01 9.88
N VAL A 110 20.17 1.76 11.16
CA VAL A 110 18.92 1.10 11.58
C VAL A 110 17.70 1.91 11.13
N HIS A 111 17.81 3.23 11.13
CA HIS A 111 16.75 4.15 10.71
C HIS A 111 16.45 3.99 9.22
N ASP A 112 17.48 4.08 8.37
CA ASP A 112 17.32 3.97 6.91
C ASP A 112 16.76 2.60 6.51
N PHE A 113 17.21 1.54 7.20
CA PHE A 113 16.64 0.21 7.03
C PHE A 113 15.15 0.16 7.43
N GLY A 114 14.80 0.76 8.56
CA GLY A 114 13.43 0.88 9.03
C GLY A 114 12.53 1.56 8.00
N ASP A 115 12.95 2.71 7.49
CA ASP A 115 12.23 3.46 6.46
C ASP A 115 12.04 2.63 5.18
N ARG A 116 13.09 1.95 4.72
CA ARG A 116 13.03 1.08 3.53
C ARG A 116 12.10 -0.10 3.74
N PHE A 117 12.12 -0.72 4.93
CA PHE A 117 11.26 -1.84 5.27
C PHE A 117 9.79 -1.43 5.38
N VAL A 118 9.49 -0.30 6.04
CA VAL A 118 8.13 0.25 6.13
C VAL A 118 7.59 0.58 4.74
N ASN A 119 8.40 1.22 3.89
CA ASN A 119 8.02 1.53 2.51
C ASN A 119 7.68 0.26 1.70
N LEU A 120 8.44 -0.83 1.89
CA LEU A 120 8.13 -2.12 1.25
C LEU A 120 6.86 -2.76 1.82
N LYS A 121 6.63 -2.67 3.13
CA LYS A 121 5.40 -3.15 3.77
C LYS A 121 4.17 -2.45 3.21
N GLU A 122 4.22 -1.12 3.09
CA GLU A 122 3.12 -0.32 2.53
C GLU A 122 2.81 -0.70 1.08
N LYS A 123 3.82 -0.96 0.25
CA LYS A 123 3.64 -1.43 -1.14
C LYS A 123 3.00 -2.81 -1.28
N CYS A 124 3.06 -3.62 -0.24
CA CYS A 124 2.42 -4.94 -0.18
C CYS A 124 0.99 -4.86 0.39
N HIS A 125 0.48 -3.65 0.68
CA HIS A 125 -0.84 -3.44 1.29
C HIS A 125 -1.06 -4.23 2.58
N LEU A 126 0.01 -4.45 3.34
CA LEU A 126 -0.03 -5.21 4.59
C LEU A 126 -0.51 -4.32 5.73
N ASN A 127 -1.65 -4.69 6.31
CA ASN A 127 -2.24 -3.95 7.41
C ASN A 127 -1.30 -3.85 8.62
N ALA A 128 -1.42 -2.74 9.36
CA ALA A 128 -0.61 -2.50 10.56
C ALA A 128 -0.77 -3.58 11.64
N SER A 129 -1.93 -4.26 11.66
CA SER A 129 -2.29 -5.33 12.60
C SER A 129 -1.57 -6.66 12.39
N ASP A 130 -0.80 -6.80 11.31
CA ASP A 130 -0.13 -8.07 11.03
C ASP A 130 1.14 -8.22 11.89
N GLU A 131 0.95 -8.80 13.08
CA GLU A 131 2.00 -9.07 14.08
C GLU A 131 3.16 -9.90 13.53
N GLY A 132 2.91 -10.72 12.50
CA GLY A 132 3.94 -11.54 11.86
C GLY A 132 5.09 -10.71 11.25
N TYR A 133 4.82 -9.48 10.81
CA TYR A 133 5.86 -8.62 10.24
C TYR A 133 6.77 -7.99 11.27
N LYS A 134 6.27 -7.76 12.49
CA LYS A 134 7.06 -7.18 13.58
C LYS A 134 8.11 -8.17 14.05
N GLN A 135 7.73 -9.44 14.21
CA GLN A 135 8.66 -10.54 14.49
C GLN A 135 9.72 -10.67 13.39
N ARG A 136 9.32 -10.58 12.12
CA ARG A 136 10.27 -10.62 10.98
C ARG A 136 11.21 -9.43 10.95
N PHE A 137 10.73 -8.22 11.23
CA PHE A 137 11.59 -7.04 11.32
C PHE A 137 12.66 -7.22 12.40
N THR A 138 12.26 -7.69 13.58
CA THR A 138 13.19 -7.98 14.69
C THR A 138 14.22 -9.04 14.32
N LEU A 139 13.81 -10.14 13.69
CA LEU A 139 14.72 -11.19 13.23
C LEU A 139 15.76 -10.68 12.22
N LYS A 140 15.40 -9.70 11.39
CA LYS A 140 16.27 -9.13 10.36
C LYS A 140 17.15 -7.97 10.82
N LEU A 141 16.88 -7.43 12.01
CA LEU A 141 17.78 -6.48 12.69
C LEU A 141 18.99 -7.18 13.30
N THR A 142 18.82 -8.45 13.70
CA THR A 142 19.89 -9.29 14.20
C THR A 142 20.75 -9.71 13.02
N PHE A 143 21.93 -9.09 12.87
CA PHE A 143 22.92 -9.64 11.97
C PHE A 143 23.21 -11.09 12.40
N PRO A 144 23.53 -12.00 11.46
CA PRO A 144 24.40 -13.12 11.80
C PRO A 144 25.75 -12.50 12.17
N SER A 145 25.87 -12.05 13.42
CA SER A 145 27.14 -11.66 14.00
C SER A 145 28.09 -12.81 13.77
N ALA A 146 29.18 -12.56 13.04
CA ALA A 146 30.33 -13.45 13.06
C ALA A 146 30.62 -13.79 14.54
N PRO A 147 30.93 -15.05 14.86
CA PRO A 147 31.13 -15.49 16.24
C PRO A 147 32.28 -14.66 16.85
N GLY A 148 31.96 -13.67 17.69
CA GLY A 148 32.96 -12.76 18.25
C GLY A 148 32.47 -11.40 18.76
N HIS A 149 31.27 -10.92 18.38
CA HIS A 149 30.78 -9.62 18.86
C HIS A 149 29.33 -9.68 19.37
N GLN A 150 29.12 -10.25 20.56
CA GLN A 150 27.90 -10.09 21.35
C GLN A 150 27.96 -8.79 22.15
N ARG A 151 27.48 -7.68 21.57
CA ARG A 151 27.12 -6.48 22.35
C ARG A 151 26.10 -5.60 21.62
N VAL A 152 24.92 -6.14 21.33
CA VAL A 152 23.79 -5.34 20.80
C VAL A 152 22.49 -5.80 21.45
N SER A 153 22.26 -5.42 22.71
CA SER A 153 20.99 -5.73 23.41
C SER A 153 20.42 -4.58 24.24
N ARG A 154 20.88 -3.32 24.07
CA ARG A 154 20.39 -2.19 24.89
C ARG A 154 19.79 -1.00 24.14
N THR A 155 19.76 -1.00 22.81
CA THR A 155 19.41 0.22 22.04
C THR A 155 17.94 0.30 21.60
N LEU A 156 17.09 -0.67 21.92
CA LEU A 156 15.66 -0.66 21.56
C LEU A 156 14.77 0.13 22.55
N ALA A 157 15.29 0.50 23.72
CA ALA A 157 14.50 1.14 24.79
C ALA A 157 14.30 2.67 24.63
N ARG A 158 14.83 3.31 23.59
CA ARG A 158 14.82 4.78 23.45
C ARG A 158 13.97 5.31 22.30
N TRP A 159 13.11 4.49 21.70
CA TRP A 159 12.28 4.88 20.56
C TRP A 159 10.90 5.38 21.02
N SER A 160 10.73 6.71 20.97
CA SER A 160 9.46 7.40 21.22
C SER A 160 9.05 8.13 19.94
N THR A 161 7.97 7.65 19.30
CA THR A 161 6.82 8.46 18.86
C THR A 161 5.64 7.54 18.49
N SER A 162 4.66 7.53 19.39
CA SER A 162 3.23 7.16 19.34
C SER A 162 2.68 5.92 18.60
N SER A 163 3.24 5.40 17.50
CA SER A 163 2.71 4.16 16.87
C SER A 163 3.51 2.90 17.20
N VAL A 164 4.71 3.07 17.77
CA VAL A 164 5.63 1.97 18.15
C VAL A 164 5.54 1.62 19.64
N ILE A 165 4.82 2.42 20.44
CA ILE A 165 4.70 2.21 21.89
C ILE A 165 3.88 0.94 22.20
N SER A 166 2.82 0.66 21.43
CA SER A 166 2.06 -0.61 21.58
C SER A 166 2.89 -1.85 21.22
N LEU A 167 3.98 -1.66 20.48
CA LEU A 167 4.90 -2.71 20.04
C LEU A 167 5.95 -3.09 21.08
N ALA A 168 6.43 -2.11 21.84
CA ALA A 168 7.44 -2.31 22.87
C ALA A 168 6.83 -2.88 24.17
N THR A 169 5.60 -2.50 24.51
CA THR A 169 4.94 -2.96 25.74
C THR A 169 4.65 -4.47 25.73
N THR A 170 4.31 -5.06 24.58
CA THR A 170 4.02 -6.50 24.47
C THR A 170 5.26 -7.39 24.54
N LEU A 171 6.46 -6.84 24.29
CA LEU A 171 7.73 -7.57 24.34
C LEU A 171 8.36 -7.62 25.75
N ILE A 172 7.88 -6.82 26.69
CA ILE A 172 8.37 -6.81 28.08
C ILE A 172 7.58 -7.78 28.98
N THR A 173 6.38 -8.21 28.56
CA THR A 173 5.47 -9.03 29.39
C THR A 173 5.29 -10.47 28.93
N ALA A 174 6.02 -10.94 27.92
CA ALA A 174 5.97 -12.35 27.50
C ALA A 174 7.11 -13.14 28.15
N PRO A 175 6.85 -14.03 29.13
CA PRO A 175 7.84 -15.00 29.56
C PRO A 175 8.08 -15.98 28.40
N VAL A 176 9.17 -15.81 27.68
CA VAL A 176 9.68 -16.84 26.77
C VAL A 176 10.21 -17.97 27.65
N ASN A 177 9.46 -19.06 27.72
CA ASN A 177 9.92 -20.33 28.29
C ASN A 177 11.11 -20.84 27.46
N LEU A 178 12.32 -20.56 27.94
CA LEU A 178 13.57 -21.18 27.52
C LEU A 178 13.85 -22.36 28.46
N ALA A 179 13.15 -23.45 28.26
CA ALA A 179 13.42 -24.72 28.93
C ALA A 179 13.65 -25.80 27.87
N GLU A 180 14.86 -25.81 27.29
CA GLU A 180 15.59 -27.00 26.81
C GLU A 180 16.86 -26.54 26.08
N ILE A 181 17.87 -26.16 26.84
CA ILE A 181 19.28 -26.34 26.44
C ILE A 181 20.00 -26.82 27.69
N ASP A 182 20.12 -28.14 27.79
CA ASP A 182 20.97 -28.85 28.72
C ASP A 182 22.42 -28.75 28.22
N GLU A 183 23.28 -28.09 29.00
CA GLU A 183 24.71 -28.42 29.13
C GLU A 183 25.39 -27.50 30.16
N GLY A 184 25.89 -28.09 31.25
CA GLY A 184 27.16 -27.68 31.86
C GLY A 184 27.15 -26.62 32.97
N HIS A 185 27.03 -27.12 34.20
CA HIS A 185 27.61 -26.62 35.47
C HIS A 185 28.28 -25.21 35.52
N ALA A 186 27.68 -24.31 36.31
CA ALA A 186 28.39 -23.48 37.30
C ALA A 186 27.39 -23.02 38.37
N GLY A 187 27.66 -23.34 39.63
CA GLY A 187 26.77 -23.04 40.76
C GLY A 187 26.62 -21.54 41.01
N PHE A 188 25.40 -21.12 41.31
CA PHE A 188 25.06 -19.83 41.87
C PHE A 188 23.94 -20.02 42.92
N ASP A 189 24.11 -19.40 44.09
CA ASP A 189 23.18 -19.41 45.23
C ASP A 189 21.81 -18.84 44.86
N GLU A 190 20.74 -19.59 45.14
CA GLU A 190 19.33 -19.25 44.90
C GLU A 190 18.58 -18.83 46.17
N ASP A 191 19.02 -17.77 46.86
CA ASP A 191 18.36 -17.31 48.10
C ASP A 191 17.80 -15.88 48.06
N ASP A 192 17.49 -15.31 46.87
CA ASP A 192 16.99 -13.91 46.84
C ASP A 192 15.88 -13.59 45.83
N PHE A 193 15.06 -14.58 45.42
CA PHE A 193 13.97 -14.33 44.45
C PHE A 193 12.60 -14.95 44.83
N SER A 194 12.30 -15.05 46.12
CA SER A 194 11.03 -15.64 46.61
C SER A 194 10.04 -14.64 47.23
N ALA A 195 10.20 -13.33 47.03
CA ALA A 195 9.38 -12.32 47.74
C ALA A 195 8.44 -11.44 46.88
N LEU A 196 8.30 -11.67 45.57
CA LEU A 196 7.65 -10.68 44.69
C LEU A 196 6.44 -11.14 43.87
N MET A 197 5.88 -12.33 44.13
CA MET A 197 4.77 -12.87 43.31
C MET A 197 3.57 -13.38 44.14
N ASN A 198 3.19 -12.69 45.20
CA ASN A 198 1.92 -12.93 45.90
C ASN A 198 1.11 -11.64 46.01
N GLU A 199 0.13 -11.45 45.12
CA GLU A 199 -1.11 -10.71 45.37
C GLU A 199 -2.16 -11.13 44.31
N PRO A 200 -3.43 -11.39 44.69
CA PRO A 200 -4.41 -12.12 43.89
C PRO A 200 -5.27 -11.23 42.96
N LEU A 201 -5.62 -11.79 41.79
CA LEU A 201 -6.57 -11.24 40.82
C LEU A 201 -8.01 -11.26 41.37
N VAL A 202 -8.64 -10.09 41.43
CA VAL A 202 -10.10 -9.94 41.56
C VAL A 202 -10.67 -9.71 40.16
N ASN A 203 -11.46 -10.67 39.68
CA ASN A 203 -12.30 -10.55 38.49
C ASN A 203 -13.66 -9.97 38.91
N ASP A 204 -14.14 -8.96 38.20
CA ASP A 204 -15.57 -8.75 37.98
C ASP A 204 -15.81 -7.73 36.85
N ALA A 205 -16.56 -8.17 35.83
CA ALA A 205 -17.54 -7.36 35.08
C ALA A 205 -18.07 -8.17 33.88
N THR A 206 -19.12 -8.94 34.13
CA THR A 206 -20.11 -9.33 33.13
C THR A 206 -20.87 -8.09 32.68
N SER A 207 -20.99 -7.89 31.37
CA SER A 207 -22.04 -7.03 30.79
C SER A 207 -22.50 -7.60 29.47
N ASP A 208 -23.70 -8.15 29.55
CA ASP A 208 -24.55 -8.73 28.53
C ASP A 208 -25.18 -7.59 27.72
N ALA A 209 -24.94 -7.54 26.41
CA ALA A 209 -25.51 -6.55 25.51
C ALA A 209 -26.32 -7.28 24.42
N SER A 210 -27.63 -7.29 24.64
CA SER A 210 -28.65 -7.79 23.74
C SER A 210 -28.78 -6.91 22.49
N VAL A 211 -28.56 -7.50 21.32
CA VAL A 211 -28.76 -6.84 20.02
C VAL A 211 -30.20 -7.09 19.55
N ARG A 212 -31.02 -6.04 19.55
CA ARG A 212 -32.34 -6.00 18.89
C ARG A 212 -32.15 -5.92 17.37
N MET A 213 -32.70 -6.89 16.64
CA MET A 213 -32.95 -6.76 15.20
C MET A 213 -34.12 -5.80 14.97
N VAL A 214 -33.91 -4.76 14.16
CA VAL A 214 -34.97 -3.96 13.55
C VAL A 214 -34.92 -4.24 12.05
N GLN A 215 -36.01 -4.81 11.54
CA GLN A 215 -36.30 -4.97 10.12
C GLN A 215 -36.86 -3.64 9.60
N ASP A 216 -36.22 -3.06 8.59
CA ASP A 216 -36.84 -2.03 7.75
C ASP A 216 -37.03 -2.57 6.34
N SER A 217 -38.29 -2.87 6.03
CA SER A 217 -38.80 -3.13 4.69
C SER A 217 -38.89 -1.81 3.92
N GLN A 218 -38.14 -1.65 2.84
CA GLN A 218 -38.41 -0.61 1.85
C GLN A 218 -38.79 -1.24 0.51
N THR A 219 -40.08 -1.16 0.21
CA THR A 219 -40.69 -1.39 -1.10
C THR A 219 -40.30 -0.23 -2.02
N SER A 220 -39.44 -0.50 -3.00
CA SER A 220 -39.10 0.47 -4.05
C SER A 220 -40.14 0.42 -5.17
N THR A 221 -40.93 1.49 -5.28
CA THR A 221 -41.94 1.69 -6.33
C THR A 221 -41.27 1.99 -7.67
N THR A 222 -41.40 1.06 -8.61
CA THR A 222 -40.96 1.21 -10.02
C THR A 222 -41.83 2.24 -10.73
N ALA A 223 -41.25 3.39 -11.08
CA ALA A 223 -41.88 4.36 -11.98
C ALA A 223 -41.65 3.95 -13.46
N PRO A 224 -42.64 4.15 -14.35
CA PRO A 224 -42.52 3.81 -15.77
C PRO A 224 -41.58 4.77 -16.51
N VAL A 225 -40.61 4.19 -17.22
CA VAL A 225 -39.65 4.87 -18.09
C VAL A 225 -40.38 5.40 -19.34
N PRO A 226 -40.28 6.69 -19.70
CA PRO A 226 -40.85 7.20 -20.93
C PRO A 226 -40.08 6.69 -22.17
N PRO A 227 -40.76 6.46 -23.31
CA PRO A 227 -40.14 5.98 -24.53
C PRO A 227 -39.15 7.00 -25.09
N ILE A 228 -37.92 6.53 -25.36
CA ILE A 228 -36.85 7.30 -26.00
C ILE A 228 -37.13 7.31 -27.50
N GLU A 229 -37.49 8.48 -28.03
CA GLU A 229 -37.55 8.72 -29.48
C GLU A 229 -36.12 8.78 -30.04
N VAL A 230 -35.72 7.74 -30.75
CA VAL A 230 -34.44 7.69 -31.46
C VAL A 230 -34.63 8.34 -32.83
N PRO A 231 -33.92 9.42 -33.18
CA PRO A 231 -34.00 10.00 -34.51
C PRO A 231 -33.38 9.05 -35.54
N VAL A 232 -34.21 8.60 -36.48
CA VAL A 232 -33.81 7.83 -37.66
C VAL A 232 -32.95 8.74 -38.54
N VAL A 233 -31.63 8.62 -38.42
CA VAL A 233 -30.68 9.26 -39.33
C VAL A 233 -30.67 8.44 -40.63
N GLY A 234 -31.35 8.98 -41.65
CA GLY A 234 -31.36 8.44 -42.99
C GLY A 234 -29.96 8.46 -43.61
N ALA A 235 -29.41 7.27 -43.88
CA ALA A 235 -28.21 7.11 -44.67
C ALA A 235 -28.51 7.43 -46.15
N GLY A 236 -28.29 8.69 -46.53
CA GLY A 236 -28.26 9.12 -47.92
C GLY A 236 -27.07 8.51 -48.65
N ARG A 237 -27.32 7.47 -49.44
CA ARG A 237 -26.39 6.97 -50.46
C ARG A 237 -26.24 8.03 -51.56
N HIS A 238 -25.13 8.77 -51.56
CA HIS A 238 -24.65 9.44 -52.76
C HIS A 238 -23.64 8.53 -53.48
N LEU A 239 -24.18 7.70 -54.38
CA LEU A 239 -23.48 7.29 -55.59
C LEU A 239 -23.50 8.48 -56.55
N LEU A 240 -22.35 8.81 -57.16
CA LEU A 240 -22.18 9.34 -58.53
C LEU A 240 -20.66 9.51 -58.77
N ARG A 241 -20.08 8.72 -59.67
CA ARG A 241 -19.59 9.11 -61.03
C ARG A 241 -18.52 10.21 -60.97
N ARG A 242 -17.34 10.07 -61.56
CA ARG A 242 -16.90 9.31 -62.74
C ARG A 242 -15.39 9.14 -62.67
#